data_AF-A0A534P1H5-F1
#
_entry.id   AF-A0A534P1H5-F1
#
_cell.length_a   1.000
_cell.length_b   1.000
_cell.length_c   1.000
_cell.angle_alpha   90.00
_cell.angle_beta   90.00
_cell.angle_gamma   90.00
#
_symmetry.space_group_name_H-M   'P 1'
#
loop_
_entity.id
_entity.type
_entity.pdbx_description
1 polymer ?
#
loop_
_entity_poly.entity_id
_entity_poly.type
_entity_poly.pdbx_seq_one_letter_code
_entity_poly.pdbx_strand_id
1 'polypeptide(L)'
;MRLGAHESTSGGLHEAYPRALADGAEAVQIFTKSSRMWRSREITPQDAGLLRATAKAAGFFPTVHASYLINLGCVPGDLREKSVDAFTDELRRCDLIGAPYLVVHPGSCVDTAAGLRAVADALDRTFAAHKGRCIVLLETAAGQGSTLGRTFEELREIRDRVRSPERIGICLDTCHVFAAGYDLSTDRGYDETFKQFEQMLGIGLLKAFHLN
;
A
#
# COMPACT_ATOMS: atom_id res chain seq x y z
N MET A 1 -1.73 -19.70 -2.22
CA MET A 1 -1.62 -18.28 -2.62
C MET A 1 -3.00 -17.84 -3.04
N ARG A 2 -3.48 -16.66 -2.60
CA ARG A 2 -4.77 -16.13 -3.06
C ARG A 2 -4.51 -15.23 -4.27
N LEU A 3 -5.19 -15.45 -5.37
CA LEU A 3 -5.05 -14.67 -6.60
C LEU A 3 -6.29 -13.80 -6.83
N GLY A 4 -6.10 -12.66 -7.48
CA GLY A 4 -7.19 -11.75 -7.80
C GLY A 4 -6.70 -10.50 -8.50
N ALA A 5 -7.57 -9.49 -8.59
CA ALA A 5 -7.31 -8.27 -9.32
C ALA A 5 -7.64 -7.01 -8.50
N HIS A 6 -7.21 -5.88 -9.02
CA HIS A 6 -7.70 -4.58 -8.56
C HIS A 6 -9.07 -4.31 -9.19
N GLU A 7 -10.12 -4.27 -8.38
CA GLU A 7 -11.50 -4.14 -8.84
C GLU A 7 -12.07 -2.75 -8.67
N SER A 8 -12.96 -2.39 -9.59
CA SER A 8 -13.74 -1.16 -9.51
C SER A 8 -14.69 -1.19 -8.31
N THR A 9 -14.80 -0.05 -7.61
CA THR A 9 -15.81 0.20 -6.57
C THR A 9 -16.98 1.07 -7.06
N SER A 10 -17.12 1.22 -8.38
CA SER A 10 -18.26 1.93 -8.96
C SER A 10 -19.57 1.26 -8.56
N GLY A 11 -20.57 2.06 -8.17
CA GLY A 11 -21.83 1.60 -7.59
C GLY A 11 -21.79 1.36 -6.08
N GLY A 12 -20.61 1.27 -5.47
CA GLY A 12 -20.44 1.06 -4.04
C GLY A 12 -19.24 0.14 -3.74
N LEU A 13 -18.66 0.23 -2.55
CA LEU A 13 -17.45 -0.54 -2.22
C LEU A 13 -17.68 -2.06 -2.30
N HIS A 14 -18.86 -2.53 -1.93
CA HIS A 14 -19.23 -3.94 -1.94
C HIS A 14 -19.30 -4.54 -3.36
N GLU A 15 -19.53 -3.71 -4.38
CA GLU A 15 -19.64 -4.13 -5.78
C GLU A 15 -18.31 -4.66 -6.36
N ALA A 16 -17.18 -4.43 -5.69
CA ALA A 16 -15.90 -5.03 -6.07
C ALA A 16 -15.91 -6.57 -5.92
N TYR A 17 -16.70 -7.12 -5.00
CA TYR A 17 -16.74 -8.57 -4.74
C TYR A 17 -17.44 -9.39 -5.82
N PRO A 18 -18.67 -9.05 -6.28
CA PRO A 18 -19.27 -9.81 -7.37
C PRO A 18 -18.43 -9.77 -8.65
N ARG A 19 -17.69 -8.68 -8.90
CA ARG A 19 -16.73 -8.58 -10.01
C ARG A 19 -15.57 -9.54 -9.82
N ALA A 20 -14.87 -9.43 -8.69
CA ALA A 20 -13.76 -10.34 -8.34
C ALA A 20 -14.17 -11.82 -8.41
N LEU A 21 -15.34 -12.18 -7.86
CA LEU A 21 -15.83 -13.56 -7.84
C LEU A 21 -16.22 -14.07 -9.24
N ALA A 22 -16.72 -13.19 -10.12
CA ALA A 22 -17.01 -13.56 -11.50
C ALA A 22 -15.74 -13.97 -12.27
N ASP A 23 -14.60 -13.37 -11.91
CA ASP A 23 -13.28 -13.68 -12.47
C ASP A 23 -12.57 -14.84 -11.72
N GLY A 24 -13.23 -15.49 -10.76
CA GLY A 24 -12.67 -16.59 -9.97
C GLY A 24 -11.63 -16.14 -8.94
N ALA A 25 -11.63 -14.87 -8.55
CA ALA A 25 -10.66 -14.32 -7.60
C ALA A 25 -10.90 -14.77 -6.16
N GLU A 26 -9.79 -14.99 -5.45
CA GLU A 26 -9.70 -15.35 -4.02
C GLU A 26 -9.13 -14.20 -3.18
N ALA A 27 -8.81 -13.08 -3.83
CA ALA A 27 -8.38 -11.82 -3.23
C ALA A 27 -8.91 -10.65 -4.06
N VAL A 28 -8.98 -9.46 -3.47
CA VAL A 28 -9.35 -8.24 -4.20
C VAL A 28 -8.57 -7.05 -3.64
N GLN A 29 -8.10 -6.19 -4.54
CA GLN A 29 -7.62 -4.87 -4.18
C GLN A 29 -8.63 -3.81 -4.65
N ILE A 30 -8.83 -2.74 -3.86
CA ILE A 30 -9.73 -1.65 -4.21
C ILE A 30 -9.14 -0.28 -3.87
N PHE A 31 -9.69 0.76 -4.49
CA PHE A 31 -9.65 2.10 -3.92
C PHE A 31 -10.88 2.37 -3.06
N THR A 32 -10.70 3.00 -1.89
CA THR A 32 -11.82 3.44 -1.04
C THR A 32 -12.35 4.83 -1.37
N LYS A 33 -11.63 5.57 -2.22
CA LYS A 33 -11.96 6.90 -2.73
C LYS A 33 -11.33 7.11 -4.11
N SER A 34 -11.63 8.21 -4.79
CA SER A 34 -10.98 8.52 -6.06
C SER A 34 -9.46 8.60 -5.87
N SER A 35 -8.71 7.86 -6.69
CA SER A 35 -7.24 7.91 -6.72
C SER A 35 -6.68 9.19 -7.36
N ARG A 36 -7.57 10.10 -7.82
CA ARG A 36 -7.23 11.31 -8.59
C ARG A 36 -7.75 12.61 -7.98
N MET A 37 -8.48 12.56 -6.85
CA MET A 37 -9.04 13.74 -6.20
C MET A 37 -8.78 13.71 -4.68
N TRP A 38 -8.48 14.87 -4.10
CA TRP A 38 -8.30 15.01 -2.65
C TRP A 38 -9.60 14.85 -1.86
N ARG A 39 -10.71 15.35 -2.40
CA ARG A 39 -12.02 15.23 -1.78
C ARG A 39 -12.58 13.83 -2.03
N SER A 40 -13.01 13.18 -0.96
CA SER A 40 -13.68 11.88 -1.04
C SER A 40 -15.06 11.94 -0.41
N ARG A 41 -15.95 11.06 -0.89
CA ARG A 41 -17.21 10.79 -0.21
C ARG A 41 -16.89 10.04 1.09
N GLU A 42 -17.59 10.38 2.16
CA GLU A 42 -17.52 9.66 3.42
C GLU A 42 -18.02 8.20 3.23
N ILE A 43 -17.35 7.25 3.88
CA ILE A 43 -17.87 5.87 3.98
C ILE A 43 -18.85 5.86 5.13
N THR A 44 -20.14 5.69 4.84
CA THR A 44 -21.14 5.62 5.89
C THR A 44 -21.01 4.31 6.69
N PRO A 45 -21.48 4.25 7.95
CA PRO A 45 -21.54 2.99 8.71
C PRO A 45 -22.27 1.87 7.97
N GLN A 46 -23.30 2.24 7.18
CA GLN A 46 -24.07 1.33 6.34
C GLN A 46 -23.21 0.77 5.20
N ASP A 47 -22.51 1.62 4.45
CA ASP A 47 -21.61 1.20 3.37
C ASP A 47 -20.49 0.26 3.88
N ALA A 48 -19.89 0.63 5.02
CA ALA A 48 -18.86 -0.17 5.66
C ALA A 48 -19.41 -1.51 6.17
N GLY A 49 -20.61 -1.53 6.75
CA GLY A 49 -21.29 -2.75 7.18
C GLY A 49 -21.57 -3.69 6.03
N LEU A 50 -22.06 -3.15 4.90
CA LEU A 50 -22.34 -3.91 3.70
C LEU A 50 -21.06 -4.53 3.10
N LEU A 51 -19.97 -3.76 3.02
CA LEU A 51 -18.69 -4.31 2.56
C LEU A 51 -18.17 -5.41 3.49
N ARG A 52 -18.20 -5.21 4.81
CA ARG A 52 -17.74 -6.23 5.76
C ARG A 52 -18.56 -7.52 5.66
N ALA A 53 -19.88 -7.42 5.50
CA ALA A 53 -20.76 -8.57 5.32
C ALA A 53 -20.43 -9.32 4.02
N THR A 54 -20.23 -8.58 2.93
CA THR A 54 -19.89 -9.14 1.61
C THR A 54 -18.52 -9.82 1.64
N ALA A 55 -17.51 -9.17 2.23
CA ALA A 55 -16.17 -9.73 2.44
C ALA A 55 -16.21 -11.03 3.25
N LYS A 56 -16.99 -11.05 4.34
CA LYS A 56 -17.16 -12.25 5.17
C LYS A 56 -17.82 -13.38 4.39
N ALA A 57 -18.82 -13.09 3.56
CA ALA A 57 -19.48 -14.08 2.71
C ALA A 57 -18.53 -14.63 1.62
N ALA A 58 -17.64 -13.79 1.06
CA ALA A 58 -16.64 -14.20 0.09
C ALA A 58 -15.44 -14.95 0.69
N GLY A 59 -15.22 -14.85 2.01
CA GLY A 59 -14.11 -15.52 2.71
C GLY A 59 -12.78 -14.75 2.70
N PHE A 60 -12.77 -13.52 2.19
CA PHE A 60 -11.59 -12.65 2.18
C PHE A 60 -11.97 -11.18 2.32
N PHE A 61 -11.09 -10.40 2.96
CA PHE A 61 -11.20 -8.94 3.09
C PHE A 61 -10.37 -8.24 2.01
N PRO A 62 -10.70 -6.99 1.65
CA PRO A 62 -10.02 -6.31 0.57
C PRO A 62 -8.67 -5.77 1.05
N THR A 63 -7.68 -5.77 0.17
CA THR A 63 -6.53 -4.87 0.30
C THR A 63 -6.93 -3.51 -0.27
N VAL A 64 -6.49 -2.41 0.35
CA VAL A 64 -6.76 -1.07 -0.15
C VAL A 64 -5.47 -0.49 -0.72
N HIS A 65 -5.55 0.15 -1.88
CA HIS A 65 -4.46 0.96 -2.39
C HIS A 65 -4.73 2.43 -2.07
N ALA A 66 -3.74 3.15 -1.55
CA ALA A 66 -3.85 4.57 -1.26
C ALA A 66 -3.88 5.41 -2.56
N SER A 67 -4.52 6.58 -2.51
CA SER A 67 -4.54 7.52 -3.65
C SER A 67 -3.13 7.89 -4.15
N TYR A 68 -2.94 7.93 -5.47
CA TYR A 68 -1.68 8.32 -6.11
C TYR A 68 -1.30 9.79 -5.88
N LEU A 69 -2.22 10.62 -5.37
CA LEU A 69 -1.92 12.00 -5.00
C LEU A 69 -1.09 12.11 -3.72
N ILE A 70 -1.10 11.07 -2.87
CA ILE A 70 -0.38 11.07 -1.60
C ILE A 70 1.12 10.94 -1.88
N ASN A 71 1.90 11.90 -1.38
CA ASN A 71 3.36 11.82 -1.39
C ASN A 71 3.90 11.97 0.04
N LEU A 72 4.24 10.84 0.67
CA LEU A 72 4.84 10.84 2.01
C LEU A 72 6.34 11.17 1.98
N GLY A 73 6.96 11.28 0.81
CA GLY A 73 8.37 11.66 0.66
C GLY A 73 8.59 13.17 0.48
N CYS A 74 7.54 13.97 0.31
CA CYS A 74 7.72 15.38 -0.02
C CYS A 74 8.28 16.21 1.15
N VAL A 75 9.03 17.25 0.79
CA VAL A 75 9.57 18.25 1.72
C VAL A 75 8.46 18.98 2.49
N PRO A 76 8.74 19.57 3.67
CA PRO A 76 7.75 20.29 4.46
C PRO A 76 7.00 21.37 3.65
N GLY A 77 5.67 21.42 3.79
CA GLY A 77 4.79 22.36 3.09
C GLY A 77 3.36 21.84 2.93
N ASP A 78 2.52 22.55 2.18
CA ASP A 78 1.09 22.22 2.05
C ASP A 78 0.82 20.80 1.51
N LEU A 79 1.63 20.34 0.55
CA LEU A 79 1.47 18.99 -0.01
C LEU A 79 1.75 17.91 1.02
N ARG A 80 2.70 18.17 1.93
CA ARG A 80 3.08 17.27 3.01
C ARG A 80 1.93 17.10 4.00
N GLU A 81 1.37 18.21 4.44
CA GLU A 81 0.23 18.20 5.37
C GLU A 81 -0.99 17.53 4.74
N LYS A 82 -1.32 17.89 3.49
CA LYS A 82 -2.42 17.25 2.74
C LYS A 82 -2.20 15.74 2.57
N SER A 83 -0.98 15.31 2.31
CA SER A 83 -0.65 13.89 2.16
C SER A 83 -0.80 13.12 3.47
N VAL A 84 -0.30 13.67 4.58
CA VAL A 84 -0.45 13.05 5.91
C VAL A 84 -1.92 12.97 6.33
N ASP A 85 -2.70 14.03 6.12
CA ASP A 85 -4.12 14.03 6.44
C ASP A 85 -4.89 13.02 5.57
N ALA A 86 -4.64 13.02 4.26
CA ALA A 86 -5.29 12.11 3.33
C ALA A 86 -4.92 10.64 3.59
N PHE A 87 -3.67 10.36 3.96
CA PHE A 87 -3.21 9.02 4.30
C PHE A 87 -3.75 8.55 5.65
N THR A 88 -3.86 9.45 6.63
CA THR A 88 -4.52 9.15 7.91
C THR A 88 -6.00 8.82 7.72
N ASP A 89 -6.69 9.53 6.82
CA ASP A 89 -8.06 9.22 6.40
C ASP A 89 -8.15 7.85 5.70
N GLU A 90 -7.24 7.51 4.77
CA GLU A 90 -7.18 6.18 4.14
C GLU A 90 -7.08 5.07 5.19
N LEU A 91 -6.21 5.23 6.20
CA LEU A 91 -6.01 4.24 7.25
C LEU A 91 -7.26 4.06 8.13
N ARG A 92 -7.94 5.17 8.47
CA ARG A 92 -9.24 5.13 9.16
C ARG A 92 -10.30 4.40 8.35
N ARG A 93 -10.37 4.67 7.05
CA ARG A 93 -11.30 4.02 6.12
C ARG A 93 -11.03 2.52 6.04
N CYS A 94 -9.76 2.11 5.99
CA CYS A 94 -9.37 0.70 6.01
C CYS A 94 -9.89 -0.01 7.26
N ASP A 95 -9.64 0.55 8.45
CA ASP A 95 -10.14 -0.04 9.70
C ASP A 95 -11.66 -0.08 9.77
N LEU A 96 -12.34 0.97 9.26
CA LEU A 96 -13.79 1.03 9.22
C LEU A 96 -14.36 -0.11 8.36
N ILE A 97 -13.76 -0.40 7.20
CA ILE A 97 -14.23 -1.48 6.32
C ILE A 97 -13.62 -2.85 6.66
N GLY A 98 -12.74 -2.92 7.66
CA GLY A 98 -12.06 -4.14 8.06
C GLY A 98 -10.95 -4.61 7.10
N ALA A 99 -10.44 -3.72 6.24
CA ALA A 99 -9.30 -4.02 5.37
C ALA A 99 -8.03 -4.23 6.22
N PRO A 100 -7.33 -5.37 6.09
CA PRO A 100 -6.12 -5.64 6.87
C PRO A 100 -4.91 -4.83 6.40
N TYR A 101 -4.90 -4.40 5.14
CA TYR A 101 -3.73 -3.83 4.48
C TYR A 101 -4.08 -2.55 3.71
N LEU A 102 -3.22 -1.53 3.84
CA LEU A 102 -3.21 -0.31 3.03
C LEU A 102 -1.87 -0.21 2.28
N VAL A 103 -1.90 -0.45 0.99
CA VAL A 103 -0.75 -0.33 0.08
C VAL A 103 -0.52 1.14 -0.26
N VAL A 104 0.75 1.57 -0.23
CA VAL A 104 1.14 2.93 -0.59
C VAL A 104 2.54 2.93 -1.20
N HIS A 105 2.73 3.69 -2.27
CA HIS A 105 4.06 4.07 -2.70
C HIS A 105 4.67 5.03 -1.66
N PRO A 106 5.93 4.86 -1.24
CA PRO A 106 6.56 5.76 -0.27
C PRO A 106 6.48 7.25 -0.68
N GLY A 107 6.55 7.53 -1.97
CA GLY A 107 6.39 8.86 -2.53
C GLY A 107 7.56 9.23 -3.43
N SER A 108 7.83 10.53 -3.57
CA SER A 108 8.93 11.04 -4.38
C SER A 108 9.59 12.27 -3.76
N CYS A 109 10.92 12.36 -3.88
CA CYS A 109 11.72 13.48 -3.42
C CYS A 109 13.04 13.53 -4.20
N VAL A 110 13.46 14.72 -4.61
CA VAL A 110 14.72 14.91 -5.37
C VAL A 110 15.93 14.50 -4.54
N ASP A 111 15.91 14.79 -3.24
CA ASP A 111 16.89 14.27 -2.29
C ASP A 111 16.31 12.99 -1.67
N THR A 112 16.79 11.83 -2.12
CA THR A 112 16.36 10.52 -1.63
C THR A 112 16.46 10.42 -0.11
N ALA A 113 17.59 10.80 0.48
CA ALA A 113 17.81 10.66 1.92
C ALA A 113 16.84 11.55 2.73
N ALA A 114 16.58 12.77 2.26
CA ALA A 114 15.55 13.62 2.85
C ALA A 114 14.15 13.02 2.68
N GLY A 115 13.86 12.45 1.50
CA GLY A 115 12.63 11.74 1.20
C GLY A 115 12.35 10.59 2.16
N LEU A 116 13.31 9.67 2.35
CA LEU A 116 13.14 8.50 3.24
C LEU A 116 12.87 8.93 4.69
N ARG A 117 13.56 9.99 5.17
CA ARG A 117 13.27 10.59 6.49
C ARG A 117 11.88 11.18 6.55
N ALA A 118 11.44 11.86 5.49
CA ALA A 118 10.07 12.39 5.40
C ALA A 118 9.05 11.24 5.41
N VAL A 119 9.25 10.14 4.70
CA VAL A 119 8.30 9.03 4.73
C VAL A 119 8.14 8.49 6.14
N ALA A 120 9.24 8.25 6.85
CA ALA A 120 9.21 7.78 8.24
C ALA A 120 8.47 8.74 9.18
N ASP A 121 8.74 10.05 9.10
CA ASP A 121 8.03 11.06 9.89
C ASP A 121 6.52 11.09 9.59
N ALA A 122 6.13 10.89 8.32
CA ALA A 122 4.72 10.89 7.94
C ALA A 122 4.00 9.69 8.54
N LEU A 123 4.62 8.52 8.46
CA LEU A 123 4.11 7.29 9.04
C LEU A 123 3.97 7.43 10.56
N ASP A 124 4.97 7.97 11.25
CA ASP A 124 4.90 8.25 12.69
C ASP A 124 3.73 9.17 13.05
N ARG A 125 3.54 10.26 12.28
CA ARG A 125 2.42 11.19 12.46
C ARG A 125 1.07 10.52 12.24
N THR A 126 0.92 9.77 11.15
CA THR A 126 -0.31 9.01 10.87
C THR A 126 -0.59 7.96 11.94
N PHE A 127 0.44 7.23 12.40
CA PHE A 127 0.30 6.23 13.44
C PHE A 127 0.02 6.84 14.81
N ALA A 128 0.48 8.06 15.09
CA ALA A 128 0.08 8.82 16.27
C ALA A 128 -1.40 9.24 16.20
N ALA A 129 -1.84 9.72 15.05
CA ALA A 129 -3.20 10.21 14.82
C ALA A 129 -4.28 9.12 14.69
N HIS A 130 -3.88 7.86 14.41
CA HIS A 130 -4.79 6.74 14.27
C HIS A 130 -4.19 5.40 14.74
N LYS A 131 -4.73 4.86 15.83
CA LYS A 131 -4.31 3.60 16.48
C LYS A 131 -5.14 2.40 16.02
N GLY A 132 -5.17 2.21 14.70
CA GLY A 132 -5.88 1.14 14.02
C GLY A 132 -5.15 -0.20 13.94
N ARG A 133 -5.80 -1.20 13.35
CA ARG A 133 -5.27 -2.54 13.12
C ARG A 133 -4.72 -2.73 11.69
N CYS A 134 -5.14 -1.90 10.76
CA CYS A 134 -4.62 -1.92 9.39
C CYS A 134 -3.10 -1.73 9.37
N ILE A 135 -2.41 -2.60 8.62
CA ILE A 135 -0.97 -2.60 8.39
C ILE A 135 -0.70 -1.85 7.08
N VAL A 136 0.24 -0.91 7.12
CA VAL A 136 0.69 -0.20 5.92
C VAL A 136 1.65 -1.08 5.15
N LEU A 137 1.41 -1.28 3.87
CA LEU A 137 2.33 -1.97 2.97
C LEU A 137 3.06 -0.94 2.12
N LEU A 138 4.37 -0.79 2.36
CA LEU A 138 5.21 0.01 1.46
C LEU A 138 5.41 -0.78 0.18
N GLU A 139 4.98 -0.19 -0.94
CA GLU A 139 5.12 -0.82 -2.24
C GLU A 139 6.48 -0.49 -2.88
N THR A 140 7.12 -1.51 -3.45
CA THR A 140 8.32 -1.33 -4.30
C THR A 140 8.00 -0.43 -5.49
N ALA A 141 8.90 0.49 -5.83
CA ALA A 141 8.73 1.43 -6.94
C ALA A 141 9.67 1.15 -8.11
N ALA A 142 9.23 1.45 -9.33
CA ALA A 142 10.02 1.24 -10.56
C ALA A 142 11.26 2.15 -10.70
N GLY A 143 11.40 3.18 -9.85
CA GLY A 143 12.55 4.09 -9.90
C GLY A 143 12.46 5.21 -10.93
N GLN A 144 11.26 5.55 -11.42
CA GLN A 144 11.07 6.64 -12.37
C GLN A 144 11.24 8.01 -11.71
N GLY A 145 12.05 8.90 -12.30
CA GLY A 145 12.24 10.26 -11.79
C GLY A 145 12.82 10.27 -10.38
N SER A 146 12.06 10.81 -9.42
CA SER A 146 12.47 10.97 -8.02
C SER A 146 11.70 10.07 -7.05
N THR A 147 11.12 8.96 -7.53
CA THR A 147 10.38 8.00 -6.69
C THR A 147 11.28 7.35 -5.65
N LEU A 148 10.74 7.15 -4.46
CA LEU A 148 11.37 6.46 -3.33
C LEU A 148 10.83 5.02 -3.22
N GLY A 149 11.60 4.13 -2.59
CA GLY A 149 11.27 2.72 -2.46
C GLY A 149 11.68 1.90 -3.68
N ARG A 150 12.68 2.37 -4.43
CA ARG A 150 13.20 1.68 -5.62
C ARG A 150 13.99 0.43 -5.25
N THR A 151 14.70 0.47 -4.13
CA THR A 151 15.50 -0.65 -3.65
C THR A 151 14.99 -1.16 -2.29
N PHE A 152 15.31 -2.41 -1.97
CA PHE A 152 14.95 -2.98 -0.67
C PHE A 152 15.63 -2.26 0.50
N GLU A 153 16.81 -1.68 0.29
CA GLU A 153 17.51 -0.84 1.27
C GLU A 153 16.74 0.44 1.60
N GLU A 154 16.15 1.11 0.60
CA GLU A 154 15.34 2.31 0.82
C GLU A 154 14.10 1.99 1.67
N LEU A 155 13.42 0.87 1.37
CA LEU A 155 12.27 0.39 2.15
C LEU A 155 12.66 0.01 3.57
N ARG A 156 13.82 -0.66 3.72
CA ARG A 156 14.38 -0.99 5.03
C ARG A 156 14.69 0.27 5.82
N GLU A 157 15.34 1.26 5.20
CA GLU A 157 15.70 2.51 5.85
C GLU A 157 14.46 3.27 6.36
N ILE A 158 13.38 3.34 5.57
CA ILE A 158 12.12 3.92 6.04
C ILE A 158 11.63 3.17 7.28
N ARG A 159 11.57 1.83 7.21
CA ARG A 159 11.04 1.01 8.29
C ARG A 159 11.87 1.11 9.57
N ASP A 160 13.20 1.12 9.46
CA ASP A 160 14.13 1.22 10.60
C ASP A 160 14.04 2.58 11.30
N ARG A 161 13.53 3.62 10.63
CA ARG A 161 13.31 4.96 11.19
C ARG A 161 11.96 5.15 11.87
N VAL A 162 10.96 4.34 11.54
CA VAL A 162 9.59 4.45 12.07
C VAL A 162 9.54 3.88 13.49
N ARG A 163 8.83 4.56 14.41
CA ARG A 163 8.72 4.15 15.83
C ARG A 163 7.88 2.90 16.06
N SER A 164 6.94 2.63 15.15
CA SER A 164 6.04 1.46 15.17
C SER A 164 6.26 0.57 13.93
N PRO A 165 7.45 -0.02 13.76
CA PRO A 165 7.80 -0.77 12.55
C PRO A 165 7.00 -2.07 12.39
N GLU A 166 6.36 -2.57 13.46
CA GLU A 166 5.41 -3.69 13.43
C GLU A 166 4.13 -3.38 12.63
N ARG A 167 3.83 -2.10 12.40
CA ARG A 167 2.69 -1.65 11.60
C ARG A 167 3.00 -1.53 10.10
N ILE A 168 4.19 -1.96 9.69
CA ILE A 168 4.69 -1.86 8.32
C ILE A 168 5.01 -3.26 7.78
N GLY A 169 4.42 -3.58 6.63
CA GLY A 169 4.81 -4.68 5.76
C GLY A 169 5.20 -4.16 4.38
N ILE A 170 5.38 -5.08 3.44
CA ILE A 170 5.82 -4.79 2.07
C ILE A 170 4.81 -5.36 1.06
N CYS A 171 4.51 -4.57 0.05
CA CYS A 171 3.89 -5.03 -1.20
C CYS A 171 4.99 -5.09 -2.28
N LEU A 172 5.22 -6.24 -2.88
CA LEU A 172 6.17 -6.39 -3.97
C LEU A 172 5.43 -6.35 -5.29
N ASP A 173 5.69 -5.32 -6.09
CA ASP A 173 5.20 -5.23 -7.46
C ASP A 173 6.27 -5.76 -8.42
N THR A 174 5.93 -6.85 -9.11
CA THR A 174 6.83 -7.59 -10.00
C THR A 174 7.33 -6.75 -11.17
N CYS A 175 6.48 -5.91 -11.76
CA CYS A 175 6.87 -5.00 -12.83
C CYS A 175 7.80 -3.90 -12.29
N HIS A 176 7.51 -3.37 -11.09
CA HIS A 176 8.34 -2.34 -10.49
C HIS A 176 9.74 -2.85 -10.14
N VAL A 177 9.86 -3.99 -9.45
CA VAL A 177 11.19 -4.51 -9.10
C VAL A 177 11.96 -4.91 -10.36
N PHE A 178 11.29 -5.45 -11.38
CA PHE A 178 11.94 -5.75 -12.66
C PHE A 178 12.47 -4.47 -13.33
N ALA A 179 11.67 -3.41 -13.40
CA ALA A 179 12.09 -2.11 -13.92
C ALA A 179 13.21 -1.46 -13.09
N ALA A 180 13.26 -1.72 -11.77
CA ALA A 180 14.30 -1.25 -10.88
C ALA A 180 15.62 -2.05 -10.99
N GLY A 181 15.64 -3.15 -11.76
CA GLY A 181 16.84 -3.94 -12.06
C GLY A 181 16.93 -5.29 -11.33
N TYR A 182 15.88 -5.71 -10.62
CA TYR A 182 15.79 -7.05 -10.01
C TYR A 182 15.29 -8.06 -11.05
N ASP A 183 16.14 -8.99 -11.48
CA ASP A 183 15.74 -10.01 -12.47
C ASP A 183 14.76 -11.00 -11.84
N LEU A 184 13.58 -11.15 -12.46
CA LEU A 184 12.57 -12.16 -12.11
C LEU A 184 12.29 -13.12 -13.29
N SER A 185 13.03 -12.99 -14.39
CA SER A 185 12.80 -13.72 -15.65
C SER A 185 13.55 -15.05 -15.75
N THR A 186 14.50 -15.28 -14.84
CA THR A 186 15.29 -16.51 -14.76
C THR A 186 15.27 -17.08 -13.34
N ASP A 187 15.40 -18.40 -13.19
CA ASP A 187 15.48 -19.04 -11.87
C ASP A 187 16.59 -18.44 -11.01
N ARG A 188 17.76 -18.20 -11.62
CA ARG A 188 18.90 -17.57 -10.94
C ARG A 188 18.60 -16.13 -10.52
N GLY A 189 18.02 -15.32 -11.40
CA GLY A 189 17.67 -13.94 -11.09
C GLY A 189 16.64 -13.87 -9.96
N TYR A 190 15.62 -14.73 -10.03
CA TYR A 190 14.61 -14.89 -8.98
C TYR A 190 15.26 -15.22 -7.64
N ASP A 191 16.12 -16.23 -7.58
CA ASP A 191 16.84 -16.63 -6.37
C ASP A 191 17.71 -15.49 -5.81
N GLU A 192 18.43 -14.78 -6.67
CA GLU A 192 19.27 -13.64 -6.28
C GLU A 192 18.41 -12.49 -5.73
N THR A 193 17.29 -12.17 -6.38
CA THR A 193 16.34 -11.12 -5.97
C THR A 193 15.73 -11.44 -4.60
N PHE A 194 15.20 -12.65 -4.40
CA PHE A 194 14.59 -13.01 -3.11
C PHE A 194 15.61 -13.24 -2.00
N LYS A 195 16.85 -13.63 -2.33
CA LYS A 195 17.97 -13.61 -1.38
C LYS A 195 18.27 -12.19 -0.90
N GLN A 196 18.28 -11.20 -1.80
CA GLN A 196 18.45 -9.80 -1.42
C GLN A 196 17.25 -9.29 -0.59
N PHE A 197 16.03 -9.66 -0.98
CA PHE A 197 14.82 -9.32 -0.21
C PHE A 197 14.89 -9.87 1.21
N GLU A 198 15.27 -11.14 1.38
CA GLU A 198 15.43 -11.77 2.70
C GLU A 198 16.51 -11.06 3.53
N GLN A 199 17.64 -10.72 2.92
CA GLN A 199 18.74 -10.04 3.61
C GLN A 199 18.39 -8.62 4.07
N MET A 200 17.65 -7.87 3.25
CA MET A 200 17.35 -6.45 3.52
C MET A 200 16.07 -6.26 4.35
N LEU A 201 15.04 -7.06 4.09
CA LEU A 201 13.70 -6.88 4.68
C LEU A 201 13.25 -8.10 5.48
N GLY A 202 13.55 -9.30 4.98
CA GLY A 202 13.03 -10.56 5.52
C GLY A 202 11.66 -10.89 4.93
N ILE A 203 11.49 -12.13 4.47
CA ILE A 203 10.29 -12.62 3.78
C ILE A 203 9.03 -12.50 4.63
N GLY A 204 9.18 -12.52 5.96
CA GLY A 204 8.09 -12.30 6.91
C GLY A 204 7.40 -10.94 6.78
N LEU A 205 8.03 -9.93 6.16
CA LEU A 205 7.42 -8.63 5.89
C LEU A 205 6.58 -8.58 4.61
N LEU A 206 6.75 -9.55 3.70
CA LEU A 206 5.99 -9.59 2.45
C LEU A 206 4.54 -10.01 2.72
N LYS A 207 3.58 -9.12 2.41
CA LYS A 207 2.15 -9.36 2.67
C LYS A 207 1.28 -9.36 1.41
N ALA A 208 1.76 -8.75 0.35
CA ALA A 208 1.06 -8.71 -0.93
C ALA A 208 2.05 -8.73 -2.09
N PHE A 209 1.56 -9.25 -3.22
CA PHE A 209 2.20 -9.11 -4.52
C PHE A 209 1.26 -8.32 -5.43
N HIS A 210 1.82 -7.43 -6.24
CA HIS A 210 1.22 -7.05 -7.52
C HIS A 210 1.93 -7.85 -8.62
N LEU A 211 1.18 -8.74 -9.28
CA LEU A 211 1.66 -9.61 -10.35
C LEU A 211 1.30 -8.95 -11.69
N ASN A 212 2.26 -8.24 -12.30
CA ASN A 212 2.09 -7.35 -13.45
C ASN A 212 3.00 -7.74 -14.61
#